data_AF-A0A8J4QH14-F1
#
_entry.id   AF-A0A8J4QH14-F1
#
_cell.length_a   1.000
_cell.length_b   1.000
_cell.length_c   1.000
_cell.angle_alpha   90.00
_cell.angle_beta   90.00
_cell.angle_gamma   90.00
#
_symmetry.space_group_name_H-M   'P 1'
#
loop_
_entity.id
_entity.type
_entity.pdbx_description
1 polymer ?
#
loop_
_entity_poly.entity_id
_entity_poly.type
_entity_poly.pdbx_seq_one_letter_code
_entity_poly.pdbx_strand_id
1 'polypeptide(L)'
;MRRTKSSSTTILNSVILLQYGPRVFQIYRYWKELKRAEKSNKASQWITASLNLFLYILAGHVLGAFWYFFSTQRLAACWHKAREIHSDGVEISFNCDHSFRKLSFLDEFCPIDSPNPSTFDFGIFLEARRSGSLESTSFLPKAFYCFWWGMRNLSSFGSNLQTSSYIWENIFALGISIFGLLLFLYFIGNLQMYMQKEQESLKLDKNWDKVRRRKWSKRQENHFSWMSKHHFDMKTKAKIIEYVDQRYEADEDVDVETLIHDLPPELRRVVNRHICLELLKNVSFITIINLLDNCLSHAW
;
A
#
# COMPACT_ATOMS: atom_id res chain seq x y z
N MET A 1 -51.69 -5.95 -14.05
CA MET A 1 -50.40 -6.41 -14.64
C MET A 1 -49.40 -5.24 -14.66
N ARG A 2 -48.70 -4.96 -13.55
CA ARG A 2 -47.67 -3.88 -13.41
C ARG A 2 -46.54 -4.36 -12.48
N ARG A 3 -45.90 -5.48 -12.80
CA ARG A 3 -44.79 -6.09 -12.01
C ARG A 3 -43.40 -5.69 -12.50
N THR A 4 -43.29 -4.82 -13.52
CA THR A 4 -42.07 -4.61 -14.30
C THR A 4 -41.17 -3.46 -13.84
N LYS A 5 -41.68 -2.45 -13.12
CA LYS A 5 -40.88 -1.24 -12.79
C LYS A 5 -39.86 -1.46 -11.64
N SER A 6 -40.15 -2.36 -10.69
CA SER A 6 -39.24 -2.69 -9.58
C SER A 6 -38.10 -3.64 -9.99
N SER A 7 -38.29 -4.45 -11.03
CA SER A 7 -37.26 -5.40 -11.48
C SER A 7 -36.11 -4.69 -12.21
N SER A 8 -36.40 -3.69 -13.05
CA SER A 8 -35.37 -3.00 -13.86
C SER A 8 -34.37 -2.20 -13.03
N THR A 9 -34.80 -1.56 -11.93
CA THR A 9 -33.91 -0.81 -11.03
C THR A 9 -33.02 -1.74 -10.21
N THR A 10 -33.55 -2.87 -9.75
CA THR A 10 -32.76 -3.92 -9.09
C THR A 10 -31.70 -4.49 -10.05
N ILE A 11 -32.07 -4.78 -11.30
CA ILE A 11 -31.13 -5.29 -12.31
C ILE A 11 -30.03 -4.26 -12.62
N LEU A 12 -30.38 -3.00 -12.85
CA LEU A 12 -29.40 -1.94 -13.13
C LEU A 12 -28.40 -1.78 -11.98
N ASN A 13 -28.91 -1.76 -10.74
CA ASN A 13 -28.06 -1.65 -9.57
C ASN A 13 -27.16 -2.88 -9.37
N SER A 14 -27.69 -4.09 -9.61
CA SER A 14 -26.88 -5.32 -9.60
C SER A 14 -25.77 -5.28 -10.65
N VAL A 15 -26.03 -4.74 -11.84
CA VAL A 15 -25.01 -4.55 -12.89
C VAL A 15 -23.92 -3.58 -12.45
N ILE A 16 -24.27 -2.46 -11.81
CA ILE A 16 -23.29 -1.49 -11.28
C ILE A 16 -22.40 -2.13 -10.21
N LEU A 17 -22.97 -2.95 -9.31
CA LEU A 17 -22.21 -3.68 -8.30
C LEU A 17 -21.32 -4.76 -8.93
N LEU A 18 -21.83 -5.49 -9.92
CA LEU A 18 -21.07 -6.53 -10.64
C LEU A 18 -19.89 -5.95 -11.44
N GLN A 19 -20.00 -4.72 -11.97
CA GLN A 19 -18.90 -4.04 -12.65
C GLN A 19 -17.73 -3.72 -11.72
N TYR A 20 -17.94 -3.69 -10.41
CA TYR A 20 -16.88 -3.42 -9.45
C TYR A 20 -15.86 -4.58 -9.36
N GLY A 21 -16.32 -5.82 -9.51
CA GLY A 21 -15.47 -7.02 -9.47
C GLY A 21 -14.36 -7.01 -10.53
N PRO A 22 -14.69 -6.86 -11.84
CA PRO A 22 -13.70 -6.76 -12.91
C PRO A 22 -12.69 -5.62 -12.71
N ARG A 23 -13.13 -4.45 -12.23
CA ARG A 23 -12.24 -3.31 -11.96
C ARG A 23 -11.24 -3.61 -10.84
N VAL A 24 -11.71 -4.18 -9.74
CA VAL A 24 -10.83 -4.61 -8.62
C VAL A 24 -9.87 -5.70 -9.09
N PHE A 25 -10.33 -6.65 -9.90
CA PHE A 25 -9.47 -7.70 -10.45
C PHE A 25 -8.35 -7.14 -11.36
N GLN A 26 -8.66 -6.15 -12.21
CA GLN A 26 -7.66 -5.48 -13.03
C GLN A 26 -6.61 -4.75 -12.18
N ILE A 27 -7.05 -4.03 -11.13
CA ILE A 27 -6.14 -3.36 -10.17
C ILE A 27 -5.24 -4.40 -9.49
N TYR A 28 -5.79 -5.53 -9.06
CA TYR A 28 -5.03 -6.63 -8.46
C TYR A 28 -4.00 -7.23 -9.43
N ARG A 29 -4.37 -7.44 -10.70
CA ARG A 29 -3.44 -7.92 -11.73
C ARG A 29 -2.28 -6.98 -11.95
N TYR A 30 -2.58 -5.68 -12.12
CA TYR A 30 -1.56 -4.65 -12.25
C TYR A 30 -0.64 -4.62 -11.03
N TRP A 31 -1.19 -4.74 -9.82
CA TRP A 31 -0.41 -4.82 -8.58
C TRP A 31 0.53 -6.03 -8.55
N LYS A 32 0.06 -7.21 -8.98
CA LYS A 32 0.88 -8.42 -9.04
C LYS A 32 2.03 -8.30 -10.04
N GLU A 33 1.79 -7.62 -11.16
CA GLU A 33 2.81 -7.36 -12.17
C GLU A 33 3.85 -6.35 -11.67
N LEU A 34 3.42 -5.27 -11.01
CA LEU A 34 4.32 -4.29 -10.40
C LEU A 34 5.25 -4.94 -9.36
N LYS A 35 4.71 -5.82 -8.52
CA LYS A 35 5.48 -6.55 -7.49
C LYS A 35 6.46 -7.56 -8.09
N ARG A 36 6.22 -8.06 -9.31
CA ARG A 36 7.16 -8.95 -10.03
C ARG A 36 8.29 -8.18 -10.69
N ALA A 37 8.02 -6.96 -11.13
CA ALA A 37 9.01 -6.07 -11.74
C ALA A 37 9.88 -5.32 -10.71
N GLU A 38 9.58 -5.47 -9.42
CA GLU A 38 10.29 -4.84 -8.30
C GLU A 38 11.76 -5.29 -8.24
N LYS A 39 12.65 -4.35 -8.58
CA LYS A 39 14.08 -4.45 -8.29
C LYS A 39 14.28 -4.10 -6.81
N SER A 40 15.03 -4.92 -6.07
CA SER A 40 15.28 -4.75 -4.62
C SER A 40 16.02 -3.44 -4.31
N ASN A 41 15.32 -2.32 -4.26
CA ASN A 41 15.82 -1.04 -3.77
C ASN A 41 14.87 -0.43 -2.74
N LYS A 42 15.38 0.48 -1.90
CA LYS A 42 14.61 1.10 -0.81
C LYS A 42 13.37 1.85 -1.33
N ALA A 43 13.43 2.47 -2.50
CA ALA A 43 12.31 3.19 -3.10
C ALA A 43 11.12 2.28 -3.44
N SER A 44 11.38 1.09 -3.98
CA SER A 44 10.33 0.14 -4.35
C SER A 44 9.58 -0.41 -3.13
N GLN A 45 10.28 -0.58 -1.99
CA GLN A 45 9.66 -1.02 -0.74
C GLN A 45 8.62 -0.01 -0.23
N TRP A 46 8.95 1.29 -0.23
CA TRP A 46 8.04 2.36 0.16
C TRP A 46 6.83 2.47 -0.77
N ILE A 47 7.05 2.36 -2.09
CA ILE A 47 5.95 2.33 -3.07
C ILE A 47 4.98 1.19 -2.74
N THR A 48 5.49 0.01 -2.43
CA THR A 48 4.64 -1.15 -2.11
C THR A 48 3.87 -0.95 -0.81
N ALA A 49 4.49 -0.35 0.22
CA ALA A 49 3.82 0.00 1.47
C ALA A 49 2.68 1.01 1.25
N SER A 50 2.94 2.08 0.49
CA SER A 50 1.93 3.08 0.14
C SER A 50 0.77 2.49 -0.67
N LEU A 51 1.05 1.59 -1.61
CA LEU A 51 0.02 0.89 -2.38
C LEU A 51 -0.86 -0.01 -1.50
N ASN A 52 -0.27 -0.74 -0.55
CA ASN A 52 -1.05 -1.55 0.38
C ASN A 52 -1.97 -0.70 1.25
N LEU A 53 -1.49 0.46 1.73
CA LEU A 53 -2.31 1.43 2.46
C LEU A 53 -3.45 1.97 1.57
N PHE A 54 -3.14 2.33 0.33
CA PHE A 54 -4.13 2.83 -0.62
C PHE A 54 -5.25 1.81 -0.87
N LEU A 55 -4.91 0.52 -1.04
CA LEU A 55 -5.91 -0.54 -1.20
C LEU A 55 -6.79 -0.72 0.03
N TYR A 56 -6.23 -0.58 1.23
CA TYR A 56 -7.00 -0.62 2.47
C TYR A 56 -8.00 0.55 2.55
N ILE A 57 -7.55 1.76 2.22
CA ILE A 57 -8.40 2.96 2.16
C ILE A 57 -9.51 2.80 1.10
N LEU A 58 -9.15 2.28 -0.08
CA LEU A 58 -10.10 2.01 -1.15
C LEU A 58 -11.17 1.01 -0.71
N ALA A 59 -10.80 -0.06 0.00
CA ALA A 59 -11.75 -1.02 0.55
C ALA A 59 -12.77 -0.35 1.50
N GLY A 60 -12.32 0.58 2.35
CA GLY A 60 -13.21 1.37 3.21
C GLY A 60 -14.18 2.25 2.42
N HIS A 61 -13.71 2.88 1.34
CA HIS A 61 -14.58 3.63 0.42
C HIS A 61 -15.64 2.75 -0.24
N VAL A 62 -15.23 1.59 -0.75
CA VAL A 62 -16.14 0.60 -1.35
C VAL A 62 -17.18 0.14 -0.34
N LEU A 63 -16.76 -0.17 0.88
CA LEU A 63 -17.67 -0.59 1.94
C LEU A 63 -18.69 0.51 2.27
N GLY A 64 -18.23 1.75 2.39
CA GLY A 64 -19.10 2.91 2.59
C GLY A 64 -20.15 3.09 1.48
N ALA A 65 -19.74 2.89 0.22
CA ALA A 65 -20.65 2.94 -0.92
C ALA A 65 -21.71 1.83 -0.90
N PHE A 66 -21.31 0.58 -0.58
CA PHE A 66 -22.25 -0.52 -0.40
C PHE A 66 -23.23 -0.26 0.74
N TRP A 67 -22.75 0.27 1.86
CA TRP A 67 -23.61 0.61 2.98
C TRP A 67 -24.63 1.70 2.63
N TYR A 68 -24.21 2.76 1.94
CA TYR A 68 -25.12 3.78 1.43
C TYR A 68 -26.17 3.19 0.49
N PHE A 69 -25.72 2.36 -0.45
CA PHE A 69 -26.61 1.69 -1.40
C PHE A 69 -27.65 0.81 -0.68
N PHE A 70 -27.22 -0.05 0.25
CA PHE A 70 -28.17 -0.86 1.03
C PHE A 70 -29.06 -0.04 1.96
N SER A 71 -28.58 1.09 2.47
CA SER A 71 -29.39 2.03 3.25
C SER A 71 -30.54 2.61 2.40
N THR A 72 -30.26 3.02 1.17
CA THR A 72 -31.30 3.50 0.24
C THR A 72 -32.30 2.40 -0.12
N GLN A 73 -31.84 1.15 -0.34
CA GLN A 73 -32.73 0.01 -0.55
C GLN A 73 -33.62 -0.27 0.68
N ARG A 74 -33.06 -0.21 1.89
CA ARG A 74 -33.82 -0.41 3.12
C ARG A 74 -34.86 0.68 3.36
N LEU A 75 -34.53 1.93 3.06
CA LEU A 75 -35.47 3.05 3.07
C LEU A 75 -36.63 2.81 2.08
N ALA A 76 -36.30 2.42 0.84
CA ALA A 76 -37.31 2.10 -0.16
C ALA A 76 -38.21 0.92 0.28
N ALA A 77 -37.64 -0.13 0.88
CA ALA A 77 -38.41 -1.25 1.41
C ALA A 77 -39.37 -0.81 2.53
N CYS A 78 -38.94 0.09 3.41
CA CYS A 78 -39.82 0.66 4.43
C CYS A 78 -40.98 1.44 3.80
N TRP A 79 -40.70 2.31 2.82
CA TRP A 79 -41.72 3.06 2.11
C TRP A 79 -42.72 2.16 1.37
N HIS A 80 -42.27 1.04 0.82
CA HIS A 80 -43.16 0.03 0.24
C HIS A 80 -44.07 -0.60 1.29
N LYS A 81 -43.55 -0.98 2.45
CA LYS A 81 -44.34 -1.54 3.55
C LYS A 81 -45.35 -0.53 4.12
N ALA A 82 -44.93 0.72 4.30
CA ALA A 82 -45.81 1.81 4.75
C ALA A 82 -47.00 2.00 3.80
N ARG A 83 -46.75 1.91 2.50
CA ARG A 83 -47.80 1.98 1.48
C ARG A 83 -48.79 0.81 1.60
N GLU A 84 -48.31 -0.43 1.73
CA GLU A 84 -49.19 -1.60 1.86
C GLU A 84 -50.13 -1.47 3.06
N ILE A 85 -49.66 -0.87 4.15
CA ILE A 85 -50.47 -0.65 5.37
C ILE A 85 -51.46 0.51 5.20
N HIS A 86 -51.09 1.58 4.49
CA HIS A 86 -51.90 2.80 4.35
C HIS A 86 -52.83 2.81 3.12
N SER A 87 -52.86 1.75 2.32
CA SER A 87 -53.62 1.70 1.06
C SER A 87 -55.10 1.39 1.28
N ASP A 88 -55.89 2.38 1.71
CA ASP A 88 -57.33 2.47 1.43
C ASP A 88 -57.57 2.88 -0.06
N GLY A 89 -56.94 2.16 -1.00
CA GLY A 89 -57.23 2.29 -2.43
C GLY A 89 -56.57 3.46 -3.20
N VAL A 90 -55.59 4.18 -2.64
CA VAL A 90 -54.87 5.26 -3.36
C VAL A 90 -53.53 4.78 -3.93
N GLU A 91 -53.36 4.86 -5.26
CA GLU A 91 -52.12 4.51 -5.95
C GLU A 91 -51.05 5.59 -5.72
N ILE A 92 -50.28 5.48 -4.63
CA ILE A 92 -49.18 6.39 -4.36
C ILE A 92 -48.04 6.09 -5.34
N SER A 93 -47.56 7.09 -6.06
CA SER A 93 -46.43 6.96 -6.99
C SER A 93 -45.20 7.63 -6.37
N PHE A 94 -44.07 6.91 -6.30
CA PHE A 94 -42.77 7.49 -5.93
C PHE A 94 -42.02 8.03 -7.17
N ASN A 95 -42.74 8.43 -8.22
CA ASN A 95 -42.12 9.15 -9.33
C ASN A 95 -41.77 10.56 -8.86
N CYS A 96 -40.58 11.03 -9.24
CA CYS A 96 -40.18 12.44 -9.18
C CYS A 96 -40.93 13.24 -10.26
N ASP A 97 -42.26 13.24 -10.21
CA ASP A 97 -43.09 14.17 -10.97
C ASP A 97 -43.62 15.22 -9.98
N HIS A 98 -43.72 16.47 -10.42
CA HIS A 98 -43.63 17.71 -9.62
C HIS A 98 -44.60 17.90 -8.42
N SER A 99 -45.45 16.95 -8.11
CA SER A 99 -46.34 16.97 -6.95
C SER A 99 -45.80 16.11 -5.80
N PHE A 100 -44.67 16.52 -5.19
CA PHE A 100 -44.29 16.00 -3.87
C PHE A 100 -45.29 16.53 -2.83
N ARG A 101 -46.45 15.87 -2.72
CA ARG A 101 -47.24 15.99 -1.49
C ARG A 101 -46.33 15.46 -0.38
N LYS A 102 -46.05 16.26 0.65
CA LYS A 102 -45.28 15.80 1.80
C LYS A 102 -46.09 14.69 2.47
N LEU A 103 -45.74 13.43 2.20
CA LEU A 103 -46.43 12.26 2.71
C LEU A 103 -45.99 12.05 4.16
N SER A 104 -46.58 12.82 5.07
CA SER A 104 -46.29 12.79 6.51
C SER A 104 -46.44 11.39 7.12
N PHE A 105 -47.26 10.51 6.52
CA PHE A 105 -47.39 9.12 6.97
C PHE A 105 -46.11 8.30 6.76
N LEU A 106 -45.25 8.63 5.79
CA LEU A 106 -43.99 7.88 5.58
C LEU A 106 -43.05 8.04 6.77
N ASP A 107 -43.03 9.23 7.39
CA ASP A 107 -42.21 9.51 8.57
C ASP A 107 -42.74 8.77 9.81
N GLU A 108 -44.05 8.52 9.87
CA GLU A 108 -44.72 7.73 10.92
C GLU A 108 -44.37 6.23 10.83
N PHE A 109 -44.47 5.65 9.62
CA PHE A 109 -44.19 4.23 9.39
C PHE A 109 -42.70 3.91 9.29
N CYS A 110 -41.91 4.89 8.87
CA CYS A 110 -40.47 4.81 8.74
C CYS A 110 -39.83 5.89 9.62
N PRO A 111 -39.76 5.71 10.94
CA PRO A 111 -39.21 6.72 11.85
C PRO A 111 -37.67 6.75 11.84
N ILE A 112 -37.12 7.93 12.18
CA ILE A 112 -35.68 8.15 12.45
C ILE A 112 -35.37 7.84 13.93
N ASP A 113 -36.26 8.28 14.82
CA ASP A 113 -36.24 7.99 16.25
C ASP A 113 -37.68 7.69 16.66
N SER A 114 -37.97 6.44 17.03
CA SER A 114 -39.30 6.05 17.51
C SER A 114 -39.20 5.57 18.95
N PRO A 115 -40.09 6.02 19.84
CA PRO A 115 -40.29 5.39 21.15
C PRO A 115 -40.90 3.98 21.04
N ASN A 116 -41.49 3.63 19.88
CA ASN A 116 -42.03 2.31 19.57
C ASN A 116 -41.22 1.64 18.45
N PRO A 117 -40.32 0.69 18.76
CA PRO A 117 -39.45 0.02 17.76
C PRO A 117 -40.20 -0.96 16.82
N SER A 118 -41.52 -1.04 16.89
CA SER A 118 -42.33 -2.10 16.27
C SER A 118 -42.70 -1.87 14.79
N THR A 119 -42.51 -0.68 14.21
CA THR A 119 -43.01 -0.37 12.85
C THR A 119 -42.08 -0.88 11.75
N PHE A 120 -40.78 -0.55 11.82
CA PHE A 120 -39.75 -1.05 10.90
C PHE A 120 -38.34 -0.85 11.50
N ASP A 121 -37.58 -1.94 11.64
CA ASP A 121 -36.20 -1.88 12.14
C ASP A 121 -35.21 -1.70 10.98
N PHE A 122 -34.41 -0.64 11.08
CA PHE A 122 -33.36 -0.28 10.13
C PHE A 122 -31.99 -0.86 10.49
N GLY A 123 -31.80 -1.31 11.74
CA GLY A 123 -30.53 -1.80 12.26
C GLY A 123 -29.34 -0.93 11.87
N ILE A 124 -28.32 -1.52 11.22
CA ILE A 124 -27.08 -0.83 10.83
C ILE A 124 -27.29 0.32 9.83
N PHE A 125 -28.45 0.39 9.18
CA PHE A 125 -28.78 1.43 8.20
C PHE A 125 -29.47 2.64 8.85
N LEU A 126 -29.83 2.56 10.14
CA LEU A 126 -30.46 3.65 10.87
C LEU A 126 -29.56 4.89 10.93
N GLU A 127 -28.25 4.69 11.05
CA GLU A 127 -27.26 5.77 11.10
C GLU A 127 -27.20 6.59 9.79
N ALA A 128 -27.36 5.95 8.62
CA ALA A 128 -27.44 6.66 7.33
C ALA A 128 -28.64 7.61 7.27
N ARG A 129 -29.70 7.26 7.99
CA ARG A 129 -30.93 8.03 8.05
C ARG A 129 -30.85 9.18 9.05
N ARG A 130 -30.38 8.90 10.27
CA ARG A 130 -30.16 9.90 11.31
C ARG A 130 -29.22 11.02 10.88
N SER A 131 -28.21 10.68 10.09
CA SER A 131 -27.26 11.67 9.54
C SER A 131 -27.85 12.56 8.45
N GLY A 132 -29.07 12.30 7.97
CA GLY A 132 -29.64 13.00 6.80
C GLY A 132 -28.91 12.70 5.49
N SER A 133 -27.98 11.74 5.48
CA SER A 133 -27.19 11.40 4.29
C SER A 133 -28.10 10.94 3.16
N LEU A 134 -29.15 10.16 3.45
CA LEU A 134 -30.09 9.68 2.43
C LEU A 134 -30.86 10.82 1.72
N GLU A 135 -31.10 11.93 2.40
CA GLU A 135 -31.93 13.06 1.91
C GLU A 135 -31.08 14.21 1.35
N SER A 136 -29.80 14.27 1.71
CA SER A 136 -28.88 15.31 1.24
C SER A 136 -28.70 15.28 -0.29
N THR A 137 -28.84 16.46 -0.91
CA THR A 137 -28.55 16.72 -2.33
C THR A 137 -27.06 16.93 -2.60
N SER A 138 -26.27 17.21 -1.55
CA SER A 138 -24.85 17.50 -1.68
C SER A 138 -24.01 16.22 -1.72
N PHE A 139 -23.26 16.03 -2.81
CA PHE A 139 -22.50 14.81 -3.04
C PHE A 139 -21.32 14.65 -2.08
N LEU A 140 -20.50 15.69 -1.88
CA LEU A 140 -19.26 15.58 -1.09
C LEU A 140 -19.51 15.20 0.37
N PRO A 141 -20.42 15.87 1.12
CA PRO A 141 -20.70 15.49 2.51
C PRO A 141 -21.20 14.04 2.63
N LYS A 142 -22.08 13.62 1.71
CA LYS A 142 -22.56 12.23 1.61
C LYS A 142 -21.41 11.25 1.37
N ALA A 143 -20.55 11.53 0.39
CA ALA A 143 -19.44 10.66 0.04
C ALA A 143 -18.43 10.52 1.19
N PHE A 144 -18.05 11.62 1.84
CA PHE A 144 -17.13 11.59 2.98
C PHE A 144 -17.73 10.91 4.21
N TYR A 145 -19.01 11.11 4.49
CA TYR A 145 -19.68 10.46 5.60
C TYR A 145 -19.79 8.95 5.41
N CYS A 146 -20.18 8.50 4.21
CA CYS A 146 -20.21 7.08 3.89
C CYS A 146 -18.81 6.46 3.89
N PHE A 147 -17.80 7.17 3.38
CA PHE A 147 -16.40 6.75 3.46
C PHE A 147 -15.95 6.59 4.92
N TRP A 148 -16.25 7.57 5.78
CA TRP A 148 -15.96 7.51 7.21
C TRP A 148 -16.61 6.29 7.87
N TRP A 149 -17.90 6.06 7.61
CA TRP A 149 -18.62 4.89 8.13
C TRP A 149 -17.96 3.57 7.70
N GLY A 150 -17.59 3.47 6.42
CA GLY A 150 -16.90 2.31 5.87
C GLY A 150 -15.53 2.09 6.52
N MET A 151 -14.71 3.14 6.62
CA MET A 151 -13.40 3.08 7.26
C MET A 151 -13.48 2.66 8.73
N ARG A 152 -14.43 3.23 9.49
CA ARG A 152 -14.66 2.91 10.90
C ARG A 152 -14.97 1.42 11.08
N ASN A 153 -15.96 0.92 10.36
CA ASN A 153 -16.41 -0.46 10.53
C ASN A 153 -15.45 -1.49 9.92
N LEU A 154 -14.73 -1.16 8.86
CA LEU A 154 -13.67 -2.02 8.33
C LEU A 154 -12.53 -2.17 9.35
N SER A 155 -12.10 -1.04 9.94
CA SER A 155 -10.98 -1.02 10.89
C SER A 155 -11.33 -1.56 12.27
N SER A 156 -12.62 -1.56 12.63
CA SER A 156 -13.11 -2.13 13.88
C SER A 156 -13.74 -3.52 13.70
N PHE A 157 -13.64 -4.11 12.51
CA PHE A 157 -14.21 -5.43 12.18
C PHE A 157 -15.73 -5.52 12.44
N GLY A 158 -16.44 -4.40 12.29
CA GLY A 158 -17.87 -4.32 12.53
C GLY A 158 -18.28 -4.54 14.00
N SER A 159 -17.37 -4.44 14.96
CA SER A 159 -17.62 -4.76 16.38
C SER A 159 -18.75 -3.96 17.04
N ASN A 160 -19.05 -2.77 16.52
CA ASN A 160 -20.11 -1.90 17.03
C ASN A 160 -21.40 -1.94 16.18
N LEU A 161 -21.50 -2.86 15.21
CA LEU A 161 -22.69 -2.99 14.38
C LEU A 161 -23.82 -3.67 15.15
N GLN A 162 -24.94 -2.96 15.31
CA GLN A 162 -26.17 -3.49 15.87
C GLN A 162 -27.11 -3.83 14.73
N THR A 163 -27.28 -5.13 14.44
CA THR A 163 -28.11 -5.60 13.35
C THR A 163 -29.55 -5.84 13.79
N SER A 164 -30.48 -5.70 12.84
CA SER A 164 -31.86 -6.19 13.01
C SER A 164 -31.97 -7.71 12.76
N SER A 165 -33.17 -8.26 12.87
CA SER A 165 -33.49 -9.64 12.49
C SER A 165 -33.43 -9.91 10.97
N TYR A 166 -33.08 -8.91 10.16
CA TYR A 166 -33.02 -9.04 8.70
C TYR A 166 -31.78 -9.81 8.22
N ILE A 167 -32.02 -10.91 7.52
CA ILE A 167 -30.98 -11.88 7.11
C ILE A 167 -29.88 -11.23 6.27
N TRP A 168 -30.22 -10.42 5.27
CA TRP A 168 -29.21 -9.83 4.37
C TRP A 168 -28.32 -8.79 5.06
N GLU A 169 -28.86 -8.11 6.06
CA GLU A 169 -28.08 -7.21 6.92
C GLU A 169 -27.09 -7.99 7.78
N ASN A 170 -27.52 -9.10 8.39
CA ASN A 170 -26.64 -9.98 9.15
C ASN A 170 -25.53 -10.57 8.28
N ILE A 171 -25.83 -10.99 7.05
CA ILE A 171 -24.83 -11.47 6.08
C ILE A 171 -23.84 -10.34 5.73
N PHE A 172 -24.32 -9.12 5.51
CA PHE A 172 -23.46 -7.99 5.20
C PHE A 172 -22.54 -7.63 6.39
N ALA A 173 -23.09 -7.55 7.61
CA ALA A 173 -22.32 -7.29 8.82
C ALA A 173 -21.26 -8.38 9.10
N LEU A 174 -21.62 -9.66 8.92
CA LEU A 174 -20.67 -10.78 9.00
C LEU A 174 -19.54 -10.64 7.97
N GLY A 175 -19.89 -10.24 6.74
CA GLY A 175 -18.92 -9.92 5.70
C GLY A 175 -17.93 -8.84 6.14
N ILE A 176 -18.43 -7.73 6.73
CA ILE A 176 -17.58 -6.66 7.26
C ILE A 176 -16.59 -7.19 8.29
N SER A 177 -17.04 -8.02 9.22
CA SER A 177 -16.17 -8.60 10.25
C SER A 177 -15.06 -9.48 9.65
N ILE A 178 -15.40 -10.39 8.73
CA ILE A 178 -14.44 -11.29 8.10
C ILE A 178 -13.44 -10.51 7.23
N PHE A 179 -13.95 -9.67 6.32
CA PHE A 179 -13.09 -8.90 5.41
C PHE A 179 -12.25 -7.87 6.16
N GLY A 180 -12.81 -7.20 7.17
CA GLY A 180 -12.09 -6.26 8.02
C GLY A 180 -10.92 -6.92 8.73
N LEU A 181 -11.16 -8.08 9.37
CA LEU A 181 -10.10 -8.82 10.06
C LEU A 181 -8.98 -9.26 9.10
N LEU A 182 -9.35 -9.88 7.97
CA LEU A 182 -8.37 -10.37 6.99
C LEU A 182 -7.54 -9.23 6.39
N LEU A 183 -8.19 -8.11 6.01
CA LEU A 183 -7.50 -6.96 5.42
C LEU A 183 -6.61 -6.25 6.44
N PHE A 184 -7.04 -6.13 7.69
CA PHE A 184 -6.24 -5.52 8.74
C PHE A 184 -5.01 -6.37 9.09
N LEU A 185 -5.18 -7.69 9.25
CA LEU A 185 -4.05 -8.61 9.45
C LEU A 185 -3.08 -8.59 8.28
N TYR A 186 -3.59 -8.55 7.05
CA TYR A 186 -2.76 -8.41 5.86
C TYR A 186 -2.00 -7.08 5.87
N PHE A 187 -2.68 -5.97 6.16
CA PHE A 187 -2.07 -4.64 6.19
C PHE A 187 -0.98 -4.54 7.26
N ILE A 188 -1.28 -4.91 8.50
CA ILE A 188 -0.33 -4.83 9.61
C ILE A 188 0.85 -5.78 9.41
N GLY A 189 0.62 -6.99 8.89
CA GLY A 189 1.69 -7.95 8.61
C GLY A 189 2.66 -7.43 7.55
N ASN A 190 2.16 -6.82 6.47
CA ASN A 190 3.02 -6.19 5.47
C ASN A 190 3.76 -4.97 6.06
N LEU A 191 3.09 -4.12 6.84
CA LEU A 191 3.71 -2.95 7.47
C LEU A 191 4.85 -3.35 8.41
N GLN A 192 4.64 -4.37 9.25
CA GLN A 192 5.66 -4.92 10.14
C GLN A 192 6.86 -5.43 9.37
N MET A 193 6.65 -6.17 8.27
CA MET A 193 7.74 -6.65 7.41
C MET A 193 8.57 -5.51 6.83
N TYR A 194 7.97 -4.39 6.43
CA TYR A 194 8.71 -3.22 5.92
C TYR A 194 9.55 -2.56 7.01
N MET A 195 8.96 -2.33 8.19
CA MET A 195 9.67 -1.73 9.33
C MET A 195 10.85 -2.60 9.77
N GLN A 196 10.69 -3.92 9.78
CA GLN A 196 11.77 -4.85 10.11
C GLN A 196 12.91 -4.79 9.10
N LYS A 197 12.62 -4.77 7.80
CA LYS A 197 13.65 -4.63 6.74
C LYS A 197 14.43 -3.32 6.86
N GLU A 198 13.73 -2.22 7.13
CA GLU A 198 14.39 -0.92 7.35
C GLU A 198 15.32 -0.99 8.57
N GLN A 199 14.83 -1.54 9.68
CA GLN A 199 15.62 -1.73 10.90
C GLN A 199 16.85 -2.62 10.67
N GLU A 200 16.73 -3.70 9.91
CA GLU A 200 17.84 -4.56 9.52
C GLU A 200 18.86 -3.82 8.65
N SER A 201 18.41 -3.04 7.67
CA SER A 201 19.30 -2.24 6.83
C SER A 201 20.10 -1.24 7.66
N LEU A 202 19.45 -0.56 8.63
CA LEU A 202 20.12 0.37 9.54
C LEU A 202 21.10 -0.35 10.49
N LYS A 203 20.81 -1.58 10.91
CA LYS A 203 21.73 -2.39 11.71
C LYS A 203 22.95 -2.81 10.90
N LEU A 204 22.75 -3.21 9.64
CA LEU A 204 23.83 -3.54 8.72
C LEU A 204 24.73 -2.32 8.48
N ASP A 205 24.16 -1.16 8.15
CA ASP A 205 24.91 0.08 7.95
C ASP A 205 25.74 0.44 9.20
N LYS A 206 25.14 0.38 10.39
CA LYS A 206 25.86 0.60 11.66
C LYS A 206 26.97 -0.42 11.92
N ASN A 207 26.76 -1.69 11.55
CA ASN A 207 27.76 -2.73 11.72
C ASN A 207 28.92 -2.55 10.73
N TRP A 208 28.62 -2.22 9.47
CA TRP A 208 29.61 -1.86 8.45
C TRP A 208 30.44 -0.65 8.89
N ASP A 209 29.81 0.40 9.42
CA ASP A 209 30.51 1.55 9.98
C ASP A 209 31.45 1.18 11.14
N LYS A 210 31.00 0.30 12.05
CA LYS A 210 31.84 -0.21 13.14
C LYS A 210 33.06 -0.99 12.60
N VAL A 211 32.84 -1.88 11.63
CA VAL A 211 33.92 -2.68 11.01
C VAL A 211 34.90 -1.76 10.29
N ARG A 212 34.41 -0.80 9.51
CA ARG A 212 35.21 0.22 8.82
C ARG A 212 36.08 1.00 9.80
N ARG A 213 35.51 1.50 10.91
CA ARG A 213 36.28 2.20 11.96
C ARG A 213 37.34 1.32 12.63
N ARG A 214 37.05 0.04 12.88
CA ARG A 214 38.03 -0.90 13.46
C ARG A 214 39.19 -1.17 12.50
N LYS A 215 38.90 -1.44 11.22
CA LYS A 215 39.92 -1.61 10.18
C LYS A 215 40.80 -0.35 10.07
N TRP A 216 40.18 0.83 10.09
CA TRP A 216 40.89 2.11 10.08
C TRP A 216 41.85 2.26 11.27
N SER A 217 41.36 2.03 12.49
CA SER A 217 42.18 2.12 13.70
C SER A 217 43.36 1.14 13.69
N LYS A 218 43.17 -0.09 13.18
CA LYS A 218 44.25 -1.08 13.10
C LYS A 218 45.29 -0.71 12.03
N ARG A 219 44.87 -0.17 10.89
CA ARG A 219 45.79 0.28 9.82
C ARG A 219 46.62 1.49 10.28
N GLN A 220 46.00 2.44 10.99
CA GLN A 220 46.70 3.56 11.65
C GLN A 220 47.79 3.04 12.61
N GLU A 221 47.45 2.11 13.50
CA GLU A 221 48.42 1.48 14.42
C GLU A 221 49.61 0.84 13.68
N ASN A 222 49.34 0.12 12.57
CA ASN A 222 50.37 -0.49 11.74
C ASN A 222 51.28 0.55 11.08
N HIS A 223 50.72 1.64 10.53
CA HIS A 223 51.49 2.74 9.94
C HIS A 223 52.37 3.40 11.00
N PHE A 224 51.84 3.68 12.19
CA PHE A 224 52.61 4.26 13.30
C PHE A 224 53.76 3.35 13.75
N SER A 225 53.51 2.05 13.84
CA SER A 225 54.53 1.06 14.19
C SER A 225 55.65 1.01 13.13
N TRP A 226 55.29 0.95 11.84
CA TRP A 226 56.23 0.98 10.73
C TRP A 226 57.08 2.27 10.72
N MET A 227 56.43 3.43 10.86
CA MET A 227 57.13 4.72 10.88
C MET A 227 58.11 4.85 12.06
N SER A 228 57.76 4.23 13.19
CA SER A 228 58.62 4.22 14.38
C SER A 228 59.81 3.29 14.21
N LYS A 229 59.63 2.13 13.57
CA LYS A 229 60.68 1.16 13.26
C LYS A 229 61.73 1.72 12.29
N HIS A 230 61.31 2.59 11.36
CA HIS A 230 62.21 3.23 10.39
C HIS A 230 62.78 4.58 10.87
N HIS A 231 62.54 4.96 12.13
CA HIS A 231 63.10 6.16 12.77
C HIS A 231 62.87 7.49 12.00
N PHE A 232 61.73 7.64 11.32
CA PHE A 232 61.38 8.92 10.68
C PHE A 232 61.26 10.05 11.71
N ASP A 233 61.65 11.27 11.32
CA ASP A 233 61.47 12.47 12.12
C ASP A 233 59.99 12.90 12.17
N MET A 234 59.64 13.71 13.18
CA MET A 234 58.23 14.10 13.42
C MET A 234 57.61 14.87 12.24
N LYS A 235 58.43 15.64 11.50
CA LYS A 235 57.97 16.42 10.35
C LYS A 235 57.60 15.53 9.17
N THR A 236 58.37 14.47 8.92
CA THR A 236 58.08 13.48 7.87
C THR A 236 56.89 12.60 8.25
N LYS A 237 56.77 12.17 9.51
CA LYS A 237 55.60 11.42 10.00
C LYS A 237 54.30 12.20 9.83
N ALA A 238 54.29 13.49 10.16
CA ALA A 238 53.11 14.34 10.00
C ALA A 238 52.65 14.45 8.54
N LYS A 239 53.59 14.61 7.60
CA LYS A 239 53.28 14.64 6.16
C LYS A 239 52.74 13.32 5.62
N ILE A 240 53.26 12.20 6.10
CA ILE A 240 52.78 10.86 5.72
C ILE A 240 51.34 10.66 6.20
N ILE A 241 51.03 11.05 7.45
CA ILE A 241 49.68 10.95 8.01
C ILE A 241 48.70 11.82 7.22
N GLU A 242 49.06 13.08 6.97
CA GLU A 242 48.23 14.01 6.19
C GLU A 242 47.93 13.47 4.78
N TYR A 243 48.94 12.92 4.10
CA TYR A 243 48.78 12.32 2.78
C TYR A 243 47.88 11.07 2.80
N VAL A 244 48.05 10.20 3.80
CA VAL A 244 47.24 8.98 3.96
C VAL A 244 45.79 9.32 4.30
N ASP A 245 45.55 10.29 5.18
CA ASP A 245 44.20 10.71 5.55
C ASP A 245 43.46 11.39 4.38
N GLN A 246 44.14 12.25 3.61
CA GLN A 246 43.56 12.88 2.41
C GLN A 246 43.18 11.86 1.33
N ARG A 247 44.02 10.85 1.11
CA ARG A 247 43.75 9.80 0.12
C ARG A 247 42.59 8.89 0.54
N TYR A 248 42.37 8.77 1.85
CA TYR A 248 41.29 7.98 2.42
C TYR A 248 39.93 8.70 2.39
N GLU A 249 39.86 10.02 2.61
CA GLU A 249 38.61 10.79 2.45
C GLU A 249 38.10 10.79 1.01
N ALA A 250 38.97 10.57 0.03
CA ALA A 250 38.62 10.47 -1.39
C ALA A 250 37.99 9.12 -1.79
N ASP A 251 37.76 8.18 -0.86
CA ASP A 251 37.18 6.84 -1.10
C ASP A 251 37.97 5.98 -2.13
N GLU A 252 39.22 6.35 -2.43
CA GLU A 252 40.11 5.70 -3.41
C GLU A 252 40.71 4.37 -2.91
N ASP A 253 40.31 3.92 -1.72
CA ASP A 253 40.89 2.76 -1.02
C ASP A 253 39.88 1.59 -0.91
N VAL A 254 38.89 1.52 -1.81
CA VAL A 254 38.40 0.20 -2.23
C VAL A 254 39.47 -0.37 -3.14
N ASP A 255 40.42 -1.06 -2.52
CA ASP A 255 41.33 -1.95 -3.23
C ASP A 255 40.48 -3.05 -3.89
N VAL A 256 39.95 -2.74 -5.09
CA VAL A 256 39.13 -3.65 -5.90
C VAL A 256 39.92 -4.95 -6.18
N GLU A 257 41.25 -4.87 -6.18
CA GLU A 257 42.15 -6.01 -6.32
C GLU A 257 42.07 -6.99 -5.13
N THR A 258 41.90 -6.54 -3.88
CA THR A 258 41.66 -7.48 -2.76
C THR A 258 40.27 -8.11 -2.81
N LEU A 259 39.24 -7.37 -3.25
CA LEU A 259 37.88 -7.90 -3.35
C LEU A 259 37.76 -9.00 -4.43
N ILE A 260 38.50 -8.86 -5.52
CA ILE A 260 38.60 -9.86 -6.60
C ILE A 260 39.38 -11.09 -6.15
N HIS A 261 40.40 -10.92 -5.32
CA HIS A 261 41.21 -12.02 -4.81
C HIS A 261 40.41 -12.95 -3.85
N ASP A 262 39.47 -12.38 -3.09
CA ASP A 262 38.61 -13.10 -2.15
C ASP A 262 37.43 -13.85 -2.82
N LEU A 263 37.23 -13.70 -4.14
CA LEU A 263 36.19 -14.42 -4.90
C LEU A 263 36.60 -15.86 -5.21
N PRO A 264 35.65 -16.82 -5.21
CA PRO A 264 35.86 -18.15 -5.77
C PRO A 264 36.37 -18.09 -7.22
N PRO A 265 37.20 -19.06 -7.67
CA PRO A 265 37.87 -19.00 -8.96
C PRO A 265 36.94 -18.80 -10.15
N GLU A 266 35.74 -19.40 -10.13
CA GLU A 266 34.74 -19.23 -11.18
C GLU A 266 34.20 -17.80 -11.24
N LEU A 267 33.90 -17.18 -10.10
CA LEU A 267 33.38 -15.82 -10.00
C LEU A 267 34.45 -14.79 -10.36
N ARG A 268 35.68 -15.01 -9.94
CA ARG A 268 36.83 -14.16 -10.26
C ARG A 268 37.05 -14.03 -11.77
N ARG A 269 36.95 -15.14 -12.51
CA ARG A 269 37.07 -15.14 -13.98
C ARG A 269 35.96 -14.34 -14.67
N VAL A 270 34.73 -14.46 -14.18
CA VAL A 270 33.58 -13.74 -14.76
C VAL A 270 33.67 -12.24 -14.51
N VAL A 271 34.03 -11.84 -13.29
CA VAL A 271 34.20 -10.43 -12.90
C VAL A 271 35.36 -9.79 -13.67
N ASN A 272 36.52 -10.45 -13.73
CA ASN A 272 37.68 -9.94 -14.48
C ASN A 272 37.39 -9.80 -15.98
N ARG A 273 36.68 -10.77 -16.57
CA ARG A 273 36.30 -10.69 -17.99
C ARG A 273 35.37 -9.50 -18.25
N HIS A 274 34.45 -9.19 -17.34
CA HIS A 274 33.53 -8.07 -17.48
C HIS A 274 34.24 -6.72 -17.38
N ILE A 275 35.10 -6.55 -16.37
CA ILE A 275 35.90 -5.34 -16.17
C ILE A 275 36.85 -5.11 -17.36
N CYS A 276 37.54 -6.15 -17.80
CA CYS A 276 38.49 -6.06 -18.91
C CYS A 276 37.78 -5.77 -20.25
N LEU A 277 36.57 -6.30 -20.47
CA LEU A 277 35.75 -6.00 -21.65
C LEU A 277 35.28 -4.54 -21.69
N GLU A 278 34.93 -3.94 -20.56
CA GLU A 278 34.57 -2.52 -20.50
C GLU A 278 35.78 -1.62 -20.73
N LEU A 279 36.93 -1.96 -20.14
CA LEU A 279 38.18 -1.24 -20.35
C LEU A 279 38.58 -1.29 -21.83
N LEU A 280 38.56 -2.47 -22.47
CA LEU A 280 38.88 -2.65 -23.89
C LEU A 280 37.95 -1.88 -24.83
N LYS A 281 36.68 -1.68 -24.47
CA LYS A 281 35.75 -0.86 -25.25
C LYS A 281 36.05 0.64 -25.19
N ASN A 282 36.69 1.08 -24.10
CA ASN A 282 37.00 2.48 -23.84
C ASN A 282 38.43 2.88 -24.26
N VAL A 283 39.23 1.96 -24.80
CA VAL A 283 40.59 2.25 -25.26
C VAL A 283 40.65 2.26 -26.79
N SER A 284 41.30 3.26 -27.38
CA SER A 284 41.54 3.32 -28.82
C SER A 284 42.34 2.09 -29.31
N PHE A 285 42.02 1.59 -30.50
CA PHE A 285 42.58 0.36 -31.08
C PHE A 285 44.12 0.33 -31.11
N ILE A 286 44.76 1.49 -31.19
CA ILE A 286 46.23 1.66 -31.23
C ILE A 286 46.88 1.29 -29.89
N THR A 287 46.22 1.56 -28.77
CA THR A 287 46.75 1.23 -27.43
C THR A 287 46.67 -0.27 -27.14
N ILE A 288 45.70 -0.97 -27.74
CA ILE A 288 45.52 -2.42 -27.58
C ILE A 288 46.65 -3.20 -28.26
N ILE A 289 47.11 -2.74 -29.44
CA ILE A 289 48.24 -3.36 -30.15
C ILE A 289 49.54 -3.18 -29.35
N ASN A 290 49.80 -1.98 -28.81
CA ASN A 290 50.99 -1.72 -28.01
C ASN A 290 51.03 -2.49 -26.68
N LEU A 291 49.87 -2.80 -26.09
CA LEU A 291 49.77 -3.64 -24.89
C LEU A 291 49.99 -5.13 -25.20
N LEU A 292 49.52 -5.61 -26.36
CA LEU A 292 49.76 -6.98 -26.81
C LEU A 292 51.23 -7.22 -27.17
N ASP A 293 51.89 -6.25 -27.80
CA ASP A 293 53.33 -6.33 -28.11
C ASP A 293 54.20 -6.32 -26.85
N ASN A 294 53.86 -5.52 -25.83
CA ASN A 294 54.53 -5.53 -24.53
C ASN A 294 54.27 -6.82 -23.71
N CYS A 295 53.11 -7.46 -23.88
CA CYS A 295 52.84 -8.76 -23.26
C CYS A 295 53.59 -9.90 -23.97
N LEU A 296 53.81 -9.82 -25.28
CA LEU A 296 54.55 -10.82 -26.05
C LEU A 296 56.08 -10.67 -25.91
N SER A 297 56.60 -9.47 -25.67
CA SER A 297 58.04 -9.24 -25.46
C SER A 297 58.56 -9.65 -24.08
N HIS A 298 57.67 -9.97 -23.13
CA HIS A 298 58.01 -10.47 -21.79
C HIS A 298 57.67 -11.96 -21.60
N ALA A 299 57.28 -12.65 -22.68
CA ALA A 299 56.98 -14.08 -22.68
C ALA A 299 58.12 -14.96 -23.23
N TRP A 300 59.33 -14.41 -23.42
CA TRP A 300 60.58 -15.13 -23.64
C TRP A 300 61.69 -14.57 -22.76
#